data_AF-A0A2I0NL17-F1
#
_entry.id   AF-A0A2I0NL17-F1
#
_cell.length_a   1.000
_cell.length_b   1.000
_cell.length_c   1.000
_cell.angle_alpha   90.00
_cell.angle_beta   90.00
_cell.angle_gamma   90.00
#
_symmetry.space_group_name_H-M   'P 1'
#
loop_
_entity.id
_entity.type
_entity.pdbx_description
1 polymer ?
#
loop_
_entity_poly.entity_id
_entity_poly.type
_entity_poly.pdbx_seq_one_letter_code
_entity_poly.pdbx_strand_id
1 'polypeptide(L)'
;MTAHPSGRKLGVHKIHPPDEKKCEGIKVLGISGSSRQEAGMSKSEKILLQALDMAKKFGAVTNFIRLQDLKIYYCEGNYSQNPSLCTYPCQDSMKYEDDQMQIVYDAVLDTDIMILATPIRWNNHSALIQKFVERMNCIENSDVWFGKKLIKDKVAGLIVIGHVDGVQHVAGNLMNFLNWVGFHMPQDMIASWVGPNDEDTTKDWDEIQKNKYTQEDLENMVHSVLKLACELKDSKEVI
;
A
#
# COMPACT_ATOMS: atom_id res chain seq x y z
N MET A 1 -6.69 -27.84 15.39
CA MET A 1 -5.84 -26.90 14.64
C MET A 1 -6.58 -26.54 13.37
N THR A 2 -7.26 -25.41 13.34
CA THR A 2 -7.87 -24.89 12.11
C THR A 2 -6.74 -24.42 11.20
N ALA A 3 -6.61 -25.04 10.02
CA ALA A 3 -5.65 -24.62 9.02
C ALA A 3 -6.00 -23.18 8.59
N HIS A 4 -5.01 -22.28 8.60
CA HIS A 4 -5.19 -20.95 8.02
C HIS A 4 -5.42 -21.14 6.50
N PRO A 5 -6.41 -20.48 5.88
CA PRO A 5 -6.76 -20.67 4.47
C PRO A 5 -5.59 -20.44 3.48
N SER A 6 -4.51 -19.78 3.94
CA SER A 6 -3.33 -19.44 3.14
C SER A 6 -2.16 -20.44 3.22
N GLY A 7 -2.29 -21.57 3.93
CA GLY A 7 -1.24 -22.60 3.96
C GLY A 7 0.10 -22.21 4.61
N ARG A 8 0.22 -21.01 5.19
CA ARG A 8 1.43 -20.55 5.91
C ARG A 8 1.58 -21.25 7.26
N LYS A 9 2.81 -21.65 7.59
CA LYS A 9 3.19 -22.21 8.90
C LYS A 9 3.72 -21.10 9.80
N LEU A 10 3.07 -20.93 10.96
CA LEU A 10 3.46 -19.93 11.96
C LEU A 10 4.89 -20.16 12.46
N GLY A 11 5.67 -19.09 12.55
CA GLY A 11 7.00 -19.08 13.17
C GLY A 11 8.12 -19.74 12.36
N VAL A 12 7.83 -20.25 11.16
CA VAL A 12 8.84 -20.86 10.28
C VAL A 12 9.54 -19.82 9.41
N HIS A 13 8.80 -18.82 8.94
CA HIS A 13 9.30 -17.76 8.08
C HIS A 13 9.21 -16.41 8.80
N LYS A 14 10.08 -16.18 9.79
CA LYS A 14 10.16 -14.88 10.46
C LYS A 14 11.24 -14.02 9.84
N ILE A 15 10.87 -12.81 9.44
CA ILE A 15 11.81 -11.81 8.98
C ILE A 15 12.38 -11.12 10.21
N HIS A 16 13.69 -11.28 10.43
CA HIS A 16 14.38 -10.59 11.52
C HIS A 16 14.20 -9.08 11.42
N PRO A 17 14.18 -8.33 12.54
CA PRO A 17 14.08 -6.88 12.51
C PRO A 17 15.23 -6.25 11.70
N PRO A 18 15.00 -5.08 11.06
CA PRO A 18 16.07 -4.29 10.45
C PRO A 18 17.02 -3.70 11.52
N ASP A 19 18.19 -3.24 11.09
CA ASP A 19 19.06 -2.41 11.93
C ASP A 19 18.43 -1.02 12.09
N GLU A 20 18.06 -0.67 13.32
CA GLU A 20 17.43 0.62 13.66
C GLU A 20 18.23 1.81 13.14
N LYS A 21 19.57 1.77 13.24
CA LYS A 21 20.42 2.88 12.81
C LYS A 21 20.39 3.10 11.31
N LYS A 22 20.24 2.01 10.53
CA LYS A 22 20.16 2.10 9.07
C LYS A 22 18.81 2.60 8.58
N CYS A 23 17.77 2.44 9.39
CA CYS A 23 16.41 2.77 9.02
C CYS A 23 15.90 4.08 9.63
N GLU A 24 16.77 4.78 10.38
CA GLU A 24 16.50 6.12 10.87
C GLU A 24 16.24 7.09 9.70
N GLY A 25 15.13 7.83 9.80
CA GLY A 25 14.74 8.82 8.80
C GLY A 25 14.20 8.25 7.49
N ILE A 26 13.98 6.93 7.38
CA ILE A 26 13.23 6.34 6.27
C ILE A 26 11.80 6.90 6.27
N LYS A 27 11.35 7.40 5.12
CA LYS A 27 10.01 7.95 4.97
C LYS A 27 9.03 6.83 4.61
N VAL A 28 7.95 6.70 5.38
CA VAL A 28 6.92 5.68 5.18
C VAL A 28 5.56 6.33 5.03
N LEU A 29 4.94 6.15 3.86
CA LEU A 29 3.59 6.62 3.59
C LEU A 29 2.61 5.46 3.73
N GLY A 30 1.61 5.62 4.61
CA GLY A 30 0.44 4.76 4.63
C GLY A 30 -0.72 5.38 3.86
N ILE A 31 -1.33 4.62 2.95
CA ILE A 31 -2.53 5.04 2.21
C ILE A 31 -3.70 4.11 2.56
N SER A 32 -4.75 4.66 3.17
CA SER A 32 -6.00 3.95 3.44
C SER A 32 -6.95 4.07 2.25
N GLY A 33 -7.30 2.93 1.67
CA GLY A 33 -8.32 2.77 0.63
C GLY A 33 -9.72 2.51 1.16
N SER A 34 -9.98 2.65 2.46
CA SER A 34 -11.31 2.39 2.99
C SER A 34 -12.29 3.50 2.65
N SER A 35 -13.52 3.15 2.26
CA SER A 35 -14.60 4.12 2.01
C SER A 35 -15.45 4.46 3.25
N ARG A 36 -15.00 4.06 4.44
CA ARG A 36 -15.66 4.42 5.70
C ARG A 36 -15.49 5.92 5.94
N GLN A 37 -16.60 6.62 6.20
CA GLN A 37 -16.61 8.06 6.43
C GLN A 37 -15.81 8.42 7.70
N GLU A 38 -16.09 7.73 8.79
CA GLU A 38 -15.42 7.98 10.08
C GLU A 38 -14.06 7.28 10.16
N ALA A 39 -13.05 8.05 10.59
CA ALA A 39 -11.71 7.54 10.87
C ALA A 39 -11.76 6.45 11.96
N GLY A 40 -10.93 5.41 11.81
CA GLY A 40 -10.86 4.34 12.81
C GLY A 40 -12.01 3.34 12.75
N MET A 41 -12.99 3.47 11.84
CA MET A 41 -14.01 2.42 11.62
C MET A 41 -13.51 1.28 10.74
N SER A 42 -12.48 1.53 9.94
CA SER A 42 -11.96 0.55 8.98
C SER A 42 -10.94 -0.38 9.59
N LYS A 43 -11.19 -1.70 9.53
CA LYS A 43 -10.27 -2.73 10.02
C LYS A 43 -8.91 -2.69 9.29
N SER A 44 -8.91 -2.51 7.96
CA SER A 44 -7.66 -2.35 7.18
C SER A 44 -6.88 -1.08 7.53
N GLU A 45 -7.58 0.00 7.89
CA GLU A 45 -6.95 1.25 8.32
C GLU A 45 -6.31 1.11 9.70
N LYS A 46 -7.00 0.45 10.63
CA LYS A 46 -6.42 0.18 11.95
C LYS A 46 -5.14 -0.63 11.86
N ILE A 47 -5.09 -1.65 10.99
CA ILE A 47 -3.87 -2.44 10.74
C ILE A 47 -2.78 -1.60 10.06
N LEU A 48 -3.15 -0.70 9.16
CA LEU A 48 -2.20 0.25 8.57
C LEU A 48 -1.59 1.18 9.62
N LEU A 49 -2.39 1.73 10.54
CA LEU A 49 -1.89 2.56 11.63
C LEU A 49 -0.93 1.77 12.55
N GLN A 50 -1.23 0.50 12.83
CA GLN A 50 -0.31 -0.38 13.56
C GLN A 50 1.01 -0.57 12.79
N ALA A 51 0.97 -0.78 11.48
CA ALA A 51 2.17 -0.90 10.65
C ALA A 51 3.05 0.36 10.71
N LEU A 52 2.44 1.55 10.64
CA LEU A 52 3.14 2.83 10.75
C LEU A 52 3.73 3.02 12.15
N ASP A 53 2.98 2.69 13.20
CA ASP A 53 3.51 2.76 14.58
C ASP A 53 4.65 1.77 14.83
N MET A 54 4.65 0.61 14.17
CA MET A 54 5.78 -0.30 14.18
C MET A 54 6.98 0.30 13.46
N ALA A 55 6.80 0.90 12.29
CA ALA A 55 7.89 1.53 11.55
C ALA A 55 8.54 2.68 12.34
N LYS A 56 7.75 3.50 13.06
CA LYS A 56 8.27 4.58 13.94
C LYS A 56 9.24 4.06 15.00
N LYS A 57 9.04 2.84 15.52
CA LYS A 57 9.94 2.24 16.51
C LYS A 57 11.35 2.01 15.97
N PHE A 58 11.50 1.91 14.65
CA PHE A 58 12.79 1.81 13.95
C PHE A 58 13.31 3.18 13.45
N GLY A 59 12.80 4.30 13.98
CA GLY A 59 13.24 5.64 13.60
C GLY A 59 12.68 6.17 12.29
N ALA A 60 11.70 5.48 11.69
CA ALA A 60 11.08 5.91 10.45
C ALA A 60 10.16 7.15 10.66
N VAL A 61 10.14 8.04 9.66
CA VAL A 61 9.21 9.18 9.61
C VAL A 61 7.99 8.76 8.83
N THR A 62 6.83 8.71 9.50
CA THR A 62 5.60 8.21 8.88
C THR A 62 4.64 9.32 8.50
N ASN A 63 4.04 9.22 7.32
CA ASN A 63 2.88 9.99 6.89
C ASN A 63 1.67 9.07 6.63
N PHE A 64 0.46 9.61 6.73
CA PHE A 64 -0.77 8.85 6.57
C PHE A 64 -1.80 9.64 5.77
N ILE A 65 -2.38 9.00 4.75
CA ILE A 65 -3.42 9.57 3.90
C ILE A 65 -4.64 8.64 3.86
N ARG A 66 -5.82 9.20 4.09
CA ARG A 66 -7.11 8.55 3.84
C ARG A 66 -7.67 9.06 2.52
N LEU A 67 -7.76 8.20 1.51
CA LEU A 67 -8.29 8.61 0.21
C LEU A 67 -9.75 9.08 0.29
N GLN A 68 -10.51 8.55 1.25
CA GLN A 68 -11.91 8.94 1.49
C GLN A 68 -12.07 10.39 1.96
N ASP A 69 -11.04 10.98 2.55
CA ASP A 69 -11.08 12.35 3.07
C ASP A 69 -10.68 13.37 2.00
N LEU A 70 -10.27 12.90 0.81
CA LEU A 70 -9.82 13.73 -0.29
C LEU A 70 -10.86 13.78 -1.41
N LYS A 71 -11.03 14.96 -1.99
CA LYS A 71 -11.77 15.12 -3.24
C LYS A 71 -10.86 14.69 -4.40
N ILE A 72 -11.06 13.47 -4.89
CA ILE A 72 -10.32 12.92 -6.03
C ILE A 72 -11.30 12.63 -7.17
N TYR A 73 -11.09 13.30 -8.29
CA TYR A 73 -11.83 13.07 -9.53
C TYR A 73 -11.40 11.74 -10.19
N TYR A 74 -12.24 11.23 -11.08
CA TYR A 74 -11.90 10.04 -11.88
C TYR A 74 -10.83 10.38 -12.92
N CYS A 75 -10.06 9.37 -13.33
CA CYS A 75 -9.18 9.50 -14.48
C CYS A 75 -10.04 9.63 -15.75
N GLU A 76 -9.79 10.63 -16.59
CA GLU A 76 -10.56 10.81 -17.84
C GLU A 76 -10.04 9.93 -19.00
N GLY A 77 -9.01 9.11 -18.75
CA GLY A 77 -8.49 8.17 -19.74
C GLY A 77 -7.72 8.82 -20.89
N ASN A 78 -7.05 9.95 -20.63
CA ASN A 78 -6.28 10.69 -21.65
C ASN A 78 -5.26 9.82 -22.39
N TYR A 79 -4.66 8.83 -21.71
CA TYR A 79 -3.73 7.86 -22.33
C TYR A 79 -4.39 7.07 -23.46
N SER A 80 -5.63 6.61 -23.26
CA SER A 80 -6.39 5.84 -24.25
C SER A 80 -6.76 6.65 -25.50
N GLN A 81 -6.71 7.98 -25.42
CA GLN A 81 -6.83 8.85 -26.59
C GLN A 81 -5.48 9.04 -27.27
N ASN A 82 -4.46 9.43 -26.49
CA ASN A 82 -3.10 9.61 -26.98
C ASN A 82 -2.11 9.64 -25.77
N PRO A 83 -1.03 8.84 -25.78
CA PRO A 83 -0.05 8.84 -24.70
C PRO A 83 0.54 10.23 -24.36
N SER A 84 0.66 11.12 -25.35
CA SER A 84 1.15 12.49 -25.13
C SER A 84 0.20 13.38 -24.29
N LEU A 85 -1.07 12.97 -24.13
CA LEU A 85 -2.06 13.67 -23.31
C LEU A 85 -2.09 13.16 -21.86
N CYS A 86 -1.45 12.03 -21.55
CA CYS A 86 -1.36 11.53 -20.18
C CYS A 86 -0.06 12.00 -19.51
N THR A 87 0.02 13.28 -19.17
CA THR A 87 1.25 13.89 -18.62
C THR A 87 1.29 13.82 -17.10
N TYR A 88 2.50 13.91 -16.53
CA TYR A 88 2.72 14.36 -15.15
C TYR A 88 3.42 15.74 -15.16
N PRO A 89 2.91 16.78 -14.45
CA PRO A 89 1.71 16.81 -13.62
C PRO A 89 0.43 16.39 -14.36
N CYS A 90 -0.50 15.78 -13.61
CA CYS A 90 -1.68 15.13 -14.18
C CYS A 90 -2.65 16.12 -14.80
N GLN A 91 -3.05 15.92 -16.06
CA GLN A 91 -4.00 16.79 -16.76
C GLN A 91 -5.33 16.96 -16.03
N ASP A 92 -5.90 15.88 -15.47
CA ASP A 92 -7.17 16.01 -14.77
C ASP A 92 -7.02 16.83 -13.48
N SER A 93 -5.87 16.74 -12.77
CA SER A 93 -5.60 17.59 -11.60
C SER A 93 -5.35 19.05 -11.99
N MET A 94 -4.82 19.31 -13.18
CA MET A 94 -4.70 20.68 -13.72
C MET A 94 -6.05 21.25 -14.19
N LYS A 95 -6.97 20.38 -14.62
CA LYS A 95 -8.32 20.75 -15.08
C LYS A 95 -9.26 21.08 -13.92
N TYR A 96 -9.19 20.33 -12.83
CA TYR A 96 -10.07 20.49 -11.67
C TYR A 96 -9.32 21.13 -10.51
N GLU A 97 -9.53 22.43 -10.29
CA GLU A 97 -8.79 23.23 -9.28
C GLU A 97 -8.92 22.70 -7.84
N ASP A 98 -10.00 21.99 -7.52
CA ASP A 98 -10.24 21.40 -6.21
C ASP A 98 -10.00 19.87 -6.16
N ASP A 99 -9.35 19.31 -7.19
CA ASP A 99 -8.83 17.95 -7.15
C ASP A 99 -7.62 17.87 -6.21
N GLN A 100 -7.71 17.01 -5.21
CA GLN A 100 -6.72 16.84 -4.17
C GLN A 100 -5.75 15.67 -4.44
N MET A 101 -5.77 15.08 -5.65
CA MET A 101 -4.87 13.98 -6.00
C MET A 101 -3.39 14.41 -5.97
N GLN A 102 -3.09 15.69 -6.19
CA GLN A 102 -1.72 16.20 -6.10
C GLN A 102 -1.07 15.95 -4.73
N ILE A 103 -1.85 16.04 -3.64
CA ILE A 103 -1.39 15.71 -2.28
C ILE A 103 -0.90 14.26 -2.21
N VAL A 104 -1.60 13.35 -2.90
CA VAL A 104 -1.24 11.93 -2.96
C VAL A 104 0.01 11.74 -3.82
N TYR A 105 0.09 12.36 -4.99
CA TYR A 105 1.28 12.28 -5.85
C TYR A 105 2.54 12.76 -5.12
N ASP A 106 2.46 13.92 -4.47
CA ASP A 106 3.60 14.51 -3.76
C ASP A 106 4.07 13.58 -2.62
N ALA A 107 3.13 13.02 -1.86
CA ALA A 107 3.47 12.08 -0.80
C ALA A 107 4.09 10.77 -1.34
N VAL A 108 3.58 10.24 -2.46
CA VAL A 108 4.13 9.03 -3.10
C VAL A 108 5.53 9.27 -3.67
N LEU A 109 5.79 10.46 -4.21
CA LEU A 109 7.09 10.80 -4.76
C LEU A 109 8.12 11.15 -3.67
N ASP A 110 7.69 11.66 -2.51
CA ASP A 110 8.57 12.01 -1.39
C ASP A 110 8.93 10.83 -0.47
N THR A 111 8.14 9.76 -0.47
CA THR A 111 8.34 8.61 0.45
C THR A 111 9.37 7.60 -0.05
N ASP A 112 10.02 6.84 0.86
CA ASP A 112 10.86 5.69 0.50
C ASP A 112 10.03 4.40 0.42
N ILE A 113 9.01 4.30 1.29
CA ILE A 113 8.10 3.17 1.40
C ILE A 113 6.67 3.64 1.24
N MET A 114 5.86 2.90 0.47
CA MET A 114 4.41 3.08 0.41
C MET A 114 3.70 1.80 0.87
N ILE A 115 2.89 1.89 1.92
CA ILE A 115 2.03 0.81 2.39
C ILE A 115 0.58 1.12 2.01
N LEU A 116 0.01 0.31 1.13
CA LEU A 116 -1.36 0.46 0.64
C LEU A 116 -2.30 -0.50 1.39
N ALA A 117 -3.32 0.04 2.04
CA ALA A 117 -4.28 -0.74 2.81
C ALA A 117 -5.67 -0.72 2.17
N THR A 118 -6.25 -1.88 1.93
CA THR A 118 -7.56 -2.02 1.30
C THR A 118 -8.45 -3.02 2.01
N PRO A 119 -9.76 -2.73 2.15
CA PRO A 119 -10.73 -3.79 2.35
C PRO A 119 -10.89 -4.61 1.04
N ILE A 120 -11.29 -5.87 1.17
CA ILE A 120 -11.77 -6.67 0.04
C ILE A 120 -13.25 -6.33 -0.21
N ARG A 121 -13.61 -6.07 -1.46
CA ARG A 121 -14.98 -5.81 -1.93
C ARG A 121 -15.21 -6.62 -3.20
N TRP A 122 -16.13 -7.59 -3.14
CA TRP A 122 -16.45 -8.45 -4.30
C TRP A 122 -15.20 -9.06 -4.95
N ASN A 123 -14.33 -9.64 -4.12
CA ASN A 123 -13.06 -10.22 -4.55
C ASN A 123 -12.10 -9.24 -5.26
N ASN A 124 -12.26 -7.94 -5.03
CA ASN A 124 -11.41 -6.88 -5.56
C ASN A 124 -10.97 -5.92 -4.43
N HIS A 125 -9.98 -5.08 -4.70
CA HIS A 125 -9.66 -3.96 -3.83
C HIS A 125 -10.81 -2.92 -3.86
N SER A 126 -10.76 -1.93 -2.98
CA SER A 126 -11.85 -0.95 -2.91
C SER A 126 -11.90 -0.04 -4.15
N ALA A 127 -13.07 0.52 -4.44
CA ALA A 127 -13.20 1.50 -5.52
C ALA A 127 -12.29 2.74 -5.35
N LEU A 128 -11.91 3.10 -4.11
CA LEU A 128 -10.96 4.18 -3.86
C LEU A 128 -9.53 3.79 -4.25
N ILE A 129 -9.13 2.54 -3.99
CA ILE A 129 -7.85 2.05 -4.48
C ILE A 129 -7.86 1.96 -6.01
N GLN A 130 -8.96 1.51 -6.62
CA GLN A 130 -9.07 1.47 -8.07
C GLN A 130 -8.94 2.88 -8.67
N LYS A 131 -9.59 3.87 -8.07
CA LYS A 131 -9.42 5.28 -8.44
C LYS A 131 -7.96 5.72 -8.30
N PHE A 132 -7.30 5.42 -7.18
CA PHE A 132 -5.87 5.71 -7.01
C PHE A 132 -5.02 5.07 -8.12
N VAL A 133 -5.22 3.79 -8.42
CA VAL A 133 -4.52 3.05 -9.49
C VAL A 133 -4.70 3.73 -10.85
N GLU A 134 -5.94 4.07 -11.22
CA GLU A 134 -6.26 4.74 -12.48
C GLU A 134 -5.61 6.13 -12.58
N ARG A 135 -5.61 6.88 -11.46
CA ARG A 135 -5.01 8.21 -11.38
C ARG A 135 -3.47 8.16 -11.41
N MET A 136 -2.85 7.03 -11.07
CA MET A 136 -1.39 6.83 -11.17
C MET A 136 -0.91 6.53 -12.61
N ASN A 137 -1.80 6.37 -13.58
CA ASN A 137 -1.41 6.09 -14.98
C ASN A 137 -0.52 7.19 -15.58
N CYS A 138 -0.65 8.44 -15.14
CA CYS A 138 0.23 9.53 -15.59
C CYS A 138 1.68 9.37 -15.09
N ILE A 139 1.88 8.75 -13.92
CA ILE A 139 3.20 8.47 -13.35
C ILE A 139 3.88 7.34 -14.12
N GLU A 140 3.13 6.29 -14.45
CA GLU A 140 3.64 5.19 -15.30
C GLU A 140 3.97 5.71 -16.71
N ASN A 141 3.05 6.46 -17.32
CA ASN A 141 3.25 6.99 -18.66
C ASN A 141 4.42 7.99 -18.76
N SER A 142 4.75 8.67 -17.65
CA SER A 142 5.97 9.49 -17.55
C SER A 142 7.23 8.66 -17.84
N ASP A 143 7.29 7.40 -17.42
CA ASP A 143 8.40 6.50 -17.72
C ASP A 143 8.31 6.00 -19.17
N VAL A 144 7.22 5.30 -19.52
CA VAL A 144 7.15 4.57 -20.79
C VAL A 144 7.07 5.45 -22.04
N TRP A 145 6.48 6.63 -21.96
CA TRP A 145 6.32 7.53 -23.11
C TRP A 145 7.29 8.72 -23.08
N PHE A 146 7.48 9.32 -21.90
CA PHE A 146 8.33 10.50 -21.75
C PHE A 146 9.76 10.19 -21.30
N GLY A 147 10.10 8.92 -21.04
CA GLY A 147 11.45 8.49 -20.63
C GLY A 147 11.88 9.04 -19.26
N LYS A 148 10.93 9.48 -18.43
CA LYS A 148 11.15 10.08 -17.12
C LYS A 148 10.55 9.21 -16.04
N LYS A 149 11.37 8.31 -15.50
CA LYS A 149 11.02 7.47 -14.36
C LYS A 149 10.89 8.29 -13.07
N LEU A 150 9.66 8.42 -12.57
CA LEU A 150 9.36 9.20 -11.35
C LEU A 150 9.45 8.37 -10.08
N ILE A 151 9.06 7.09 -10.14
CA ILE A 151 9.19 6.14 -9.02
C ILE A 151 10.45 5.31 -9.25
N LYS A 152 11.45 5.53 -8.41
CA LYS A 152 12.73 4.82 -8.45
C LYS A 152 13.22 4.51 -7.04
N ASP A 153 13.64 3.27 -6.82
CA ASP A 153 14.20 2.79 -5.56
C ASP A 153 13.24 2.98 -4.37
N LYS A 154 11.93 2.82 -4.61
CA LYS A 154 10.89 2.88 -3.59
C LYS A 154 10.30 1.49 -3.37
N VAL A 155 9.94 1.18 -2.13
CA VAL A 155 9.42 -0.14 -1.74
C VAL A 155 7.92 -0.07 -1.47
N ALA A 156 7.19 -1.12 -1.86
CA ALA A 156 5.76 -1.21 -1.57
C ALA A 156 5.43 -2.30 -0.55
N GLY A 157 4.40 -2.06 0.26
CA GLY A 157 3.76 -3.02 1.15
C GLY A 157 2.25 -3.02 0.97
N LEU A 158 1.59 -4.14 1.28
CA LEU A 158 0.14 -4.32 1.14
C LEU A 158 -0.49 -4.79 2.45
N ILE A 159 -1.65 -4.21 2.76
CA ILE A 159 -2.54 -4.66 3.83
C ILE A 159 -3.90 -4.98 3.22
N VAL A 160 -4.31 -6.25 3.27
CA VAL A 160 -5.54 -6.72 2.64
C VAL A 160 -6.42 -7.41 3.66
N ILE A 161 -7.57 -6.80 3.98
CA ILE A 161 -8.50 -7.32 5.00
C ILE A 161 -9.87 -7.58 4.38
N GLY A 162 -10.42 -8.77 4.55
CA GLY A 162 -11.78 -9.13 4.14
C GLY A 162 -12.43 -10.12 5.11
N HIS A 163 -13.70 -10.46 4.92
CA HIS A 163 -14.39 -11.39 5.82
C HIS A 163 -14.21 -12.86 5.42
N VAL A 164 -14.36 -13.20 4.15
CA VAL A 164 -14.39 -14.62 3.73
C VAL A 164 -13.16 -15.00 2.88
N ASP A 165 -12.94 -14.28 1.78
CA ASP A 165 -11.92 -14.64 0.80
C ASP A 165 -11.46 -13.41 -0.03
N GLY A 166 -10.40 -13.58 -0.80
CA GLY A 166 -9.99 -12.71 -1.91
C GLY A 166 -8.58 -12.12 -1.81
N VAL A 167 -7.84 -12.45 -0.74
CA VAL A 167 -6.52 -11.86 -0.46
C VAL A 167 -5.56 -12.03 -1.63
N GLN A 168 -5.43 -13.25 -2.16
CA GLN A 168 -4.45 -13.54 -3.21
C GLN A 168 -4.80 -12.87 -4.54
N HIS A 169 -6.08 -12.80 -4.89
CA HIS A 169 -6.52 -12.12 -6.11
C HIS A 169 -6.28 -10.61 -6.02
N VAL A 170 -6.66 -10.00 -4.89
CA VAL A 170 -6.42 -8.57 -4.64
C VAL A 170 -4.93 -8.25 -4.63
N ALA A 171 -4.13 -9.04 -3.91
CA ALA A 171 -2.70 -8.86 -3.83
C ALA A 171 -2.04 -9.00 -5.21
N GLY A 172 -2.38 -10.03 -5.98
CA GLY A 172 -1.82 -10.24 -7.33
C GLY A 172 -2.10 -9.06 -8.26
N ASN A 173 -3.33 -8.52 -8.23
CA ASN A 173 -3.69 -7.35 -9.05
C ASN A 173 -2.88 -6.10 -8.65
N LEU A 174 -2.80 -5.80 -7.35
CA LEU A 174 -2.07 -4.63 -6.86
C LEU A 174 -0.55 -4.78 -7.01
N MET A 175 0.00 -5.98 -6.82
CA MET A 175 1.42 -6.25 -7.06
C MET A 175 1.79 -6.06 -8.53
N ASN A 176 0.94 -6.53 -9.46
CA ASN A 176 1.15 -6.26 -10.89
C ASN A 176 1.21 -4.75 -11.15
N PHE A 177 0.22 -3.99 -10.68
CA PHE A 177 0.22 -2.54 -10.82
C PHE A 177 1.47 -1.89 -10.21
N LEU A 178 1.82 -2.21 -8.96
CA LEU A 178 2.97 -1.61 -8.27
C LEU A 178 4.29 -1.88 -9.00
N ASN A 179 4.45 -3.07 -9.58
CA ASN A 179 5.60 -3.40 -10.42
C ASN A 179 5.69 -2.50 -11.65
N TRP A 180 4.57 -2.33 -12.37
CA TRP A 180 4.51 -1.51 -13.59
C TRP A 180 4.86 -0.05 -13.33
N VAL A 181 4.42 0.53 -12.20
CA VAL A 181 4.76 1.92 -11.87
C VAL A 181 6.21 2.06 -11.35
N GLY A 182 6.87 0.96 -10.95
CA GLY A 182 8.30 0.95 -10.63
C GLY A 182 8.66 0.75 -9.15
N PHE A 183 7.73 0.28 -8.31
CA PHE A 183 8.05 -0.11 -6.93
C PHE A 183 8.78 -1.44 -6.86
N HIS A 184 9.69 -1.56 -5.89
CA HIS A 184 10.30 -2.82 -5.52
C HIS A 184 9.42 -3.59 -4.53
N MET A 185 9.40 -4.92 -4.69
CA MET A 185 8.71 -5.84 -3.79
C MET A 185 9.71 -6.43 -2.80
N PRO A 186 9.45 -6.35 -1.49
CA PRO A 186 10.32 -6.98 -0.50
C PRO A 186 9.99 -8.47 -0.35
N GLN A 187 10.76 -9.17 0.50
CA GLN A 187 10.61 -10.62 0.70
C GLN A 187 9.18 -11.01 1.15
N ASP A 188 8.66 -10.35 2.18
CA ASP A 188 7.26 -10.46 2.59
C ASP A 188 6.58 -9.10 2.43
N MET A 189 5.66 -9.00 1.47
CA MET A 189 5.00 -7.73 1.10
C MET A 189 3.60 -7.56 1.69
N ILE A 190 2.95 -8.66 2.11
CA ILE A 190 1.51 -8.68 2.38
C ILE A 190 1.24 -9.01 3.85
N ALA A 191 0.52 -8.13 4.52
CA ALA A 191 -0.20 -8.43 5.75
C ALA A 191 -1.69 -8.61 5.46
N SER A 192 -2.31 -9.67 6.00
CA SER A 192 -3.68 -9.98 5.63
C SER A 192 -4.48 -10.66 6.73
N TRP A 193 -5.81 -10.59 6.58
CA TRP A 193 -6.74 -11.37 7.35
C TRP A 193 -8.00 -11.64 6.53
N VAL A 194 -8.48 -12.88 6.64
CA VAL A 194 -9.85 -13.29 6.34
C VAL A 194 -10.39 -14.07 7.52
N GLY A 195 -11.66 -13.90 7.78
CA GLY A 195 -12.44 -14.59 8.79
C GLY A 195 -13.05 -15.90 8.30
N PRO A 196 -14.00 -16.44 9.07
CA PRO A 196 -14.73 -17.65 8.70
C PRO A 196 -15.66 -17.42 7.50
N ASN A 197 -16.03 -18.51 6.84
CA ASN A 197 -17.07 -18.50 5.81
C ASN A 197 -18.47 -18.46 6.47
N ASP A 198 -18.77 -17.33 7.09
CA ASP A 198 -20.09 -16.93 7.57
C ASP A 198 -20.35 -15.46 7.20
N GLU A 199 -21.44 -14.87 7.69
CA GLU A 199 -21.79 -13.47 7.43
C GLU A 199 -21.66 -12.57 8.68
N ASP A 200 -21.15 -13.11 9.81
CA ASP A 200 -21.08 -12.38 11.08
C ASP A 200 -19.77 -11.59 11.21
N THR A 201 -19.76 -10.39 10.63
CA THR A 201 -18.59 -9.50 10.67
C THR A 201 -18.38 -8.74 11.99
N THR A 202 -19.23 -8.98 13.00
CA THR A 202 -19.21 -8.22 14.26
C THR A 202 -18.01 -8.55 15.15
N LYS A 203 -17.41 -9.74 14.95
CA LYS A 203 -16.29 -10.27 15.74
C LYS A 203 -14.94 -10.07 15.08
N ASP A 204 -14.89 -9.73 13.79
CA ASP A 204 -13.64 -9.72 13.02
C ASP A 204 -12.54 -8.89 13.66
N TRP A 205 -12.88 -7.75 14.27
CA TRP A 205 -11.84 -6.90 14.86
C TRP A 205 -11.13 -7.62 16.02
N ASP A 206 -11.90 -8.26 16.90
CA ASP A 206 -11.35 -9.04 18.00
C ASP A 206 -10.55 -10.26 17.49
N GLU A 207 -11.01 -10.87 16.40
CA GLU A 207 -10.34 -12.01 15.77
C GLU A 207 -9.03 -11.60 15.09
N ILE A 208 -9.01 -10.49 14.35
CA ILE A 208 -7.82 -9.90 13.74
C ILE A 208 -6.75 -9.64 14.80
N GLN A 209 -7.12 -9.03 15.93
CA GLN A 209 -6.19 -8.72 17.01
C GLN A 209 -5.59 -9.98 17.65
N LYS A 210 -6.35 -11.08 17.73
CA LYS A 210 -5.91 -12.35 18.34
C LYS A 210 -5.25 -13.30 17.34
N ASN A 211 -5.39 -13.05 16.04
CA ASN A 211 -4.89 -13.93 14.99
C ASN A 211 -3.35 -13.81 14.87
N LYS A 212 -2.64 -14.83 15.37
CA LYS A 212 -1.17 -14.89 15.35
C LYS A 212 -0.56 -14.81 13.94
N TYR A 213 -1.24 -15.34 12.92
CA TYR A 213 -0.76 -15.29 11.54
C TYR A 213 -0.83 -13.86 10.99
N THR A 214 -1.92 -13.15 11.23
CA THR A 214 -2.05 -11.74 10.83
C THR A 214 -1.01 -10.86 11.53
N GLN A 215 -0.75 -11.11 12.82
CA GLN A 215 0.29 -10.36 13.55
C GLN A 215 1.70 -10.68 13.04
N GLU A 216 2.00 -11.96 12.73
CA GLU A 216 3.28 -12.36 12.15
C GLU A 216 3.46 -11.81 10.72
N ASP A 217 2.42 -11.84 9.88
CA ASP A 217 2.44 -11.26 8.53
C ASP A 217 2.67 -9.74 8.60
N LEU A 218 2.04 -9.04 9.55
CA LEU A 218 2.23 -7.61 9.77
C LEU A 218 3.68 -7.28 10.17
N GLU A 219 4.24 -8.02 11.12
CA GLU A 219 5.63 -7.86 11.56
C GLU A 219 6.61 -8.14 10.43
N ASN A 220 6.43 -9.27 9.74
CA ASN A 220 7.26 -9.66 8.61
C ASN A 220 7.20 -8.63 7.48
N MET A 221 6.01 -8.11 7.17
CA MET A 221 5.84 -7.10 6.14
C MET A 221 6.57 -5.80 6.49
N VAL A 222 6.38 -5.29 7.72
CA VAL A 222 7.06 -4.07 8.19
C VAL A 222 8.59 -4.23 8.17
N HIS A 223 9.11 -5.36 8.67
CA HIS A 223 10.55 -5.61 8.63
C HIS A 223 11.08 -5.73 7.20
N SER A 224 10.34 -6.41 6.32
CA SER A 224 10.70 -6.61 4.92
C SER A 224 10.77 -5.29 4.15
N VAL A 225 9.76 -4.42 4.27
CA VAL A 225 9.76 -3.13 3.57
C VAL A 225 10.88 -2.23 4.06
N LEU A 226 11.13 -2.19 5.37
CA LEU A 226 12.20 -1.39 5.97
C LEU A 226 13.57 -1.86 5.50
N LYS A 227 13.86 -3.16 5.63
CA LYS A 227 15.15 -3.73 5.20
C LYS A 227 15.50 -3.36 3.77
N LEU A 228 14.57 -3.62 2.84
CA LEU A 228 14.82 -3.34 1.43
C LEU A 228 14.98 -1.83 1.16
N ALA A 229 14.19 -0.98 1.82
CA ALA A 229 14.33 0.47 1.64
C ALA A 229 15.67 0.98 2.17
N CYS A 230 16.13 0.49 3.32
CA CYS A 230 17.42 0.84 3.91
C CYS A 230 18.58 0.39 3.00
N GLU A 231 18.50 -0.81 2.41
CA GLU A 231 19.48 -1.32 1.43
C GLU A 231 19.52 -0.48 0.14
N LEU A 232 18.35 -0.08 -0.39
CA LEU A 232 18.24 0.77 -1.57
C LEU A 232 18.77 2.19 -1.32
N LYS A 233 18.62 2.71 -0.10
CA LYS A 233 19.13 4.02 0.29
C LYS A 233 20.65 4.02 0.48
N ASP A 234 21.19 3.03 1.19
CA ASP A 234 22.64 2.84 1.35
C ASP A 234 23.34 2.76 -0.01
N SER A 235 22.74 2.07 -0.99
CA SER A 235 23.29 1.92 -2.34
C SER A 235 23.40 3.23 -3.13
N LYS A 236 22.65 4.28 -2.74
CA LYS A 236 22.73 5.61 -3.38
C LYS A 236 23.89 6.46 -2.87
N GLU A 237 24.37 6.21 -1.65
CA GLU A 237 25.46 6.99 -1.05
C GLU A 237 26.86 6.56 -1.57
N VAL A 238 26.93 5.44 -2.31
CA VAL A 238 28.18 4.83 -2.78
C VAL A 238 28.51 5.18 -4.25
N ILE A 239 27.63 5.89 -4.96
CA ILE A 239 27.79 6.28 -6.38
C ILE A 239 27.92 7.81 -6.49
#